data_AF-A0A7X6ZSQ4-F1
#
_entry.id   AF-A0A7X6ZSQ4-F1
#
_cell.length_a   1.000
_cell.length_b   1.000
_cell.length_c   1.000
_cell.angle_alpha   90.00
_cell.angle_beta   90.00
_cell.angle_gamma   90.00
#
_symmetry.space_group_name_H-M   'P 1'
#
loop_
_entity.id
_entity.type
_entity.pdbx_description
1 polymer ?
#
loop_
_entity_poly.entity_id
_entity_poly.type
_entity_poly.pdbx_seq_one_letter_code
_entity_poly.pdbx_strand_id
1 'polypeptide(L)' 'FVDSTQKFVTGTVKLKLYKGNIIPAGTTSPYSLFSEELCTFGEDNVYDQKDAEGFINLFGLPCKVQANMKKLNNIKD' A
#
# COMPACT_ATOMS: atom_id res chain seq x y z
N PHE A 1 9.34 21.75 1.86
CA PHE A 1 8.83 20.42 1.45
C PHE A 1 9.78 19.32 1.91
N VAL A 2 11.02 19.26 1.40
CA VAL A 2 12.02 18.23 1.74
C VAL A 2 12.15 18.04 3.25
N ASP A 3 12.45 19.09 3.99
CA ASP A 3 12.62 19.03 5.45
C ASP A 3 11.40 18.45 6.18
N SER A 4 10.19 18.71 5.67
CA SER A 4 8.97 18.17 6.26
C SER A 4 8.83 16.67 6.01
N THR A 5 9.19 16.21 4.81
CA THR A 5 9.13 14.78 4.48
C THR A 5 10.20 13.97 5.19
N GLN A 6 11.36 14.58 5.50
CA GLN A 6 12.50 13.89 6.11
C GLN A 6 12.41 13.75 7.64
N LYS A 7 11.41 14.37 8.29
CA LYS A 7 11.27 14.39 9.78
C LYS A 7 11.36 13.02 10.44
N PHE A 8 10.86 11.97 9.79
CA PHE A 8 10.82 10.61 10.33
C PHE A 8 11.59 9.59 9.48
N VAL A 9 12.40 10.06 8.52
CA VAL A 9 13.21 9.20 7.63
C VAL A 9 14.51 8.84 8.36
N THR A 10 14.38 8.03 9.41
CA THR A 10 15.48 7.62 10.29
C THR A 10 15.43 6.12 10.50
N GLY A 11 16.54 5.42 10.29
CA GLY A 11 16.62 3.98 10.47
C GLY A 11 17.89 3.38 9.88
N THR A 12 17.96 2.05 9.90
CA THR A 12 19.09 1.26 9.37
C THR A 12 18.62 0.44 8.19
N VAL A 13 19.37 0.50 7.08
CA VAL A 13 19.14 -0.31 5.89
C VAL A 13 20.26 -1.33 5.76
N LYS A 14 19.90 -2.62 5.69
CA LYS A 14 20.84 -3.71 5.43
C LYS A 14 20.89 -3.96 3.92
N LEU A 15 22.10 -3.91 3.35
CA LEU A 15 22.34 -4.13 1.94
C LEU A 15 23.29 -5.32 1.75
N LYS A 16 23.10 -6.07 0.66
CA LYS A 16 24.04 -7.06 0.15
C LYS A 16 24.73 -6.49 -1.07
N LEU A 17 26.05 -6.52 -1.08
CA LEU A 17 26.87 -6.07 -2.21
C LEU A 17 27.42 -7.29 -2.93
N TYR A 18 27.08 -7.45 -4.22
CA TYR A 18 27.48 -8.64 -4.97
C TYR A 18 27.75 -8.33 -6.44
N LYS A 19 28.99 -8.57 -6.90
CA LYS A 19 29.42 -8.40 -8.31
C LYS A 19 28.93 -7.09 -8.95
N GLY A 20 29.13 -5.97 -8.25
CA GLY A 20 28.70 -4.65 -8.72
C GLY A 20 27.22 -4.31 -8.48
N ASN A 21 26.43 -5.22 -7.90
CA ASN A 21 25.05 -4.97 -7.51
C ASN A 21 24.92 -4.57 -6.04
N ILE A 22 23.88 -3.78 -5.75
CA ILE A 22 23.40 -3.43 -4.42
C ILE A 22 22.00 -4.01 -4.26
N ILE A 23 21.81 -4.89 -3.28
CA ILE A 23 20.55 -5.61 -3.08
C ILE A 23 20.01 -5.29 -1.68
N PRO A 24 18.76 -4.81 -1.54
CA PRO A 24 18.15 -4.60 -0.24
C PRO A 24 17.94 -5.93 0.47
N ALA A 25 18.30 -6.00 1.75
CA ALA A 25 18.23 -7.21 2.55
C ALA A 25 17.47 -7.04 3.88
N GLY A 26 16.99 -5.84 4.16
CA GLY A 26 16.14 -5.55 5.31
C GLY A 26 16.26 -4.10 5.75
N THR A 27 15.30 -3.66 6.55
CA THR A 27 15.24 -2.30 7.10
C THR A 27 14.71 -2.35 8.52
N THR A 28 15.21 -1.47 9.39
CA THR A 28 14.65 -1.25 10.73
C THR A 28 14.57 0.25 11.00
N SER A 29 13.52 0.68 11.68
CA SER A 29 13.33 2.10 12.01
C SER A 29 12.56 2.24 13.33
N PRO A 30 12.94 3.20 14.20
CA PRO A 30 12.13 3.57 15.35
C PRO A 30 10.81 4.27 14.97
N TYR A 31 10.66 4.72 13.72
CA TYR A 31 9.47 5.37 13.17
C TYR A 31 8.83 4.53 12.06
N SER A 32 9.00 3.21 12.12
CA SER A 32 8.41 2.28 11.14
C SER A 32 6.89 2.43 11.11
N LEU A 33 6.32 2.60 9.92
CA LEU A 33 4.88 2.50 9.69
C LEU A 33 4.43 1.07 9.35
N PHE A 34 5.38 0.13 9.27
CA PHE A 34 5.07 -1.29 9.21
C PHE A 34 4.69 -1.80 10.60
N SER A 35 3.56 -2.51 10.69
CA SER A 35 3.08 -3.21 11.88
C SER A 35 2.86 -4.67 11.53
N GLU A 36 3.52 -5.57 12.25
CA GLU A 36 3.39 -7.03 12.04
C GLU A 36 1.98 -7.53 12.40
N GLU A 37 1.38 -6.98 13.45
CA GLU A 37 0.01 -7.28 13.90
C GLU A 37 -1.05 -6.92 12.85
N LEU A 38 -0.83 -5.85 12.07
CA LEU A 38 -1.75 -5.48 10.99
C LEU A 38 -1.55 -6.29 9.71
N CYS A 39 -0.39 -6.94 9.56
CA CYS A 39 0.02 -7.61 8.31
C CYS A 39 0.02 -9.14 8.39
N THR A 40 -0.21 -9.72 9.58
CA THR A 40 -0.25 -11.16 9.75
C THR A 40 -1.55 -11.77 9.21
N PHE A 41 -1.47 -13.03 8.80
CA PHE A 41 -2.61 -13.86 8.42
C PHE A 41 -3.15 -14.70 9.60
N GLY A 42 -2.61 -14.51 10.80
CA GLY A 42 -3.08 -15.17 12.02
C GLY A 42 -4.45 -14.68 12.49
N GLU A 43 -4.98 -15.30 13.54
CA GLU A 43 -6.18 -14.80 14.23
C GLU A 43 -5.86 -13.49 14.96
N ASP A 44 -6.06 -12.37 14.27
CA ASP A 44 -5.88 -11.05 14.87
C ASP A 44 -7.17 -10.25 14.84
N ASN A 45 -7.52 -9.69 16.01
CA ASN A 45 -8.68 -8.83 16.21
C ASN A 45 -8.39 -7.35 15.83
N VAL A 46 -7.27 -7.09 15.17
CA VAL A 46 -6.73 -5.73 14.94
C VAL A 46 -7.34 -5.07 13.69
N TYR A 47 -7.89 -5.87 12.75
CA TYR A 47 -8.54 -5.35 11.55
C TYR A 47 -9.85 -6.11 11.24
N ASP A 48 -10.95 -5.38 11.02
CA ASP A 48 -12.21 -5.97 10.54
C ASP A 48 -12.19 -6.12 9.03
N GLN A 49 -12.08 -7.37 8.56
CA GLN A 49 -12.05 -7.70 7.14
C GLN A 49 -13.35 -7.32 6.40
N LYS A 50 -14.48 -7.13 7.10
CA LYS A 50 -15.74 -6.71 6.47
C LYS A 50 -15.65 -5.28 5.91
N ASP A 51 -14.81 -4.43 6.49
CA ASP A 51 -14.62 -3.06 6.00
C ASP A 51 -14.04 -3.03 4.57
N ALA A 52 -13.27 -4.06 4.19
CA ALA A 52 -12.70 -4.18 2.86
C ALA A 52 -13.77 -4.24 1.76
N GLU A 53 -14.89 -4.92 2.01
CA GLU A 53 -15.99 -5.04 1.04
C GLU A 53 -16.59 -3.66 0.71
N GLY A 54 -16.86 -2.86 1.75
CA GLY A 54 -17.35 -1.49 1.60
C GLY A 54 -16.36 -0.61 0.84
N PHE A 55 -15.08 -0.68 1.21
CA PHE A 55 -14.01 0.07 0.55
C PHE A 55 -13.89 -0.27 -0.94
N ILE A 56 -13.86 -1.56 -1.30
CA ILE A 56 -13.73 -2.02 -2.69
C ILE A 56 -14.91 -1.50 -3.53
N ASN A 57 -16.13 -1.60 -3.00
CA ASN A 57 -17.33 -1.14 -3.70
C ASN A 57 -17.32 0.37 -3.93
N LEU A 58 -16.97 1.16 -2.90
CA LEU A 58 -16.98 2.62 -2.99
C LEU A 58 -15.82 3.17 -3.82
N PHE A 59 -14.60 2.66 -3.62
CA PHE A 59 -13.42 3.09 -4.36
C PHE A 59 -13.52 2.73 -5.85
N GLY A 60 -14.10 1.57 -6.17
CA GLY A 60 -14.33 1.12 -7.55
C GLY A 60 -15.57 1.75 -8.21
N LEU A 61 -16.44 2.41 -7.45
CA LEU A 61 -17.71 2.95 -7.95
C LEU A 61 -17.53 3.90 -9.14
N PRO A 62 -16.61 4.89 -9.14
CA PRO A 62 -16.46 5.82 -10.25
C PRO A 62 -16.11 5.11 -11.57
N CYS A 63 -15.19 4.12 -11.51
CA CYS A 63 -14.81 3.32 -12.67
C CYS A 63 -15.99 2.50 -13.20
N LYS A 64 -16.75 1.87 -12.29
CA LYS A 64 -17.94 1.09 -12.66
C LYS A 64 -19.01 1.95 -13.34
N VAL A 65 -19.27 3.14 -12.80
CA VAL A 65 -20.21 4.11 -13.40
C VAL A 65 -19.71 4.56 -14.77
N GLN A 66 -18.44 4.95 -14.89
CA GLN A 66 -17.86 5.36 -16.18
C GLN A 66 -18.01 4.26 -17.24
N ALA A 67 -17.68 3.01 -16.90
CA ALA A 67 -17.82 1.88 -17.81
C ALA A 67 -19.28 1.64 -18.23
N ASN A 68 -20.22 1.75 -17.29
CA ASN A 68 -21.65 1.63 -17.58
C ASN A 68 -22.16 2.76 -18.49
N MET A 69 -21.74 4.00 -18.24
CA MET A 69 -22.11 5.15 -19.07
C MET A 69 -21.53 5.06 -20.48
N LYS A 70 -20.28 4.61 -20.62
CA LYS A 70 -19.68 4.33 -21.95
C LYS A 70 -20.49 3.29 -22.72
N LYS A 71 -20.86 2.18 -22.07
CA LYS A 71 -21.72 1.14 -22.66
C LYS A 71 -23.08 1.69 -23.08
N LEU A 72 -23.75 2.44 -22.19
CA LEU A 72 -25.06 3.03 -22.46
C LEU A 72 -25.02 3.99 -23.65
N ASN A 73 -23.95 4.77 -23.76
CA ASN A 73 -23.75 5.75 -24.82
C ASN A 73 -23.08 5.18 -26.09
N ASN A 74 -22.87 3.86 -26.17
CA ASN A 74 -22.17 3.19 -27.29
C ASN A 74 -20.78 3.79 -27.61
N ILE A 75 -20.08 4.30 -26.60
CA ILE A 75 -18.73 4.85 -26.75
C ILE A 75 -17.77 3.66 -26.74
N LYS A 76 -17.15 3.37 -27.89
CA LYS A 76 -16.03 2.41 -27.98
C LYS A 76 -14.77 3.08 -27.45
N ASP A 77 -13.96 2.32 -26.71
CA ASP A 77 -12.67 2.77 -26.16
C ASP A 77 -11.69 3.27 -27.23
#